data_AF-A0A7W7PW88-F1
#
_entry.id   AF-A0A7W7PW88-F1
#
_cell.length_a   1.000
_cell.length_b   1.000
_cell.length_c   1.000
_cell.angle_alpha   90.00
_cell.angle_beta   90.00
_cell.angle_gamma   90.00
#
_symmetry.space_group_name_H-M   'P 1'
#
loop_
_entity.id
_entity.type
_entity.pdbx_description
1 polymer ?
#
loop_
_entity_poly.entity_id
_entity_poly.type
_entity_poly.pdbx_seq_one_letter_code
_entity_poly.pdbx_strand_id
1 'polypeptide(L)'
;MTTAVKTTRIEATDLSDRAFRVLCELATHPRNHWVDVPSIASGLKVKPHAVRRALAELRAAGVAERDRRFIRDNGRATHRTYFRLTNDSSEASA
;
A
#
# COMPACT_ATOMS: atom_id res chain seq x y z
N MET A 1 25.86 -0.16 -12.47
CA MET A 1 24.59 0.06 -13.21
C MET A 1 23.68 0.87 -12.31
N THR A 2 23.53 2.16 -12.58
CA THR A 2 22.78 3.09 -11.72
C THR A 2 21.34 3.14 -12.21
N THR A 3 20.42 2.51 -11.49
CA THR A 3 19.00 2.52 -11.82
C THR A 3 18.43 3.89 -11.46
N ALA A 4 18.00 4.66 -12.46
CA ALA A 4 17.32 5.93 -12.23
C ALA A 4 15.98 5.66 -11.53
N VAL A 5 15.89 6.05 -10.25
CA VAL A 5 14.63 6.03 -9.51
C VAL A 5 13.81 7.22 -9.97
N LYS A 6 12.66 6.95 -10.60
CA LYS A 6 11.72 7.97 -11.03
C LYS A 6 10.95 8.46 -9.81
N THR A 7 11.40 9.56 -9.20
CA THR A 7 10.69 10.22 -8.09
C THR A 7 9.44 10.91 -8.64
N THR A 8 8.27 10.30 -8.47
CA THR A 8 6.99 10.94 -8.77
C THR A 8 6.54 11.69 -7.53
N ARG A 9 6.73 13.01 -7.49
CA ARG A 9 6.10 13.86 -6.47
C ARG A 9 4.60 13.88 -6.78
N ILE A 10 3.80 13.26 -5.92
CA ILE A 10 2.35 13.24 -6.05
C ILE A 10 1.82 14.37 -5.17
N GLU A 11 1.21 15.37 -5.80
CA GLU A 11 0.46 16.37 -5.05
C GLU A 11 -0.81 15.70 -4.52
N ALA A 12 -1.20 16.01 -3.27
CA ALA A 12 -2.33 15.34 -2.61
C ALA A 12 -3.66 15.44 -3.40
N THR A 13 -3.75 16.38 -4.35
CA THR A 13 -4.86 16.57 -5.29
C THR A 13 -5.04 15.45 -6.31
N ASP A 14 -4.03 14.62 -6.55
CA ASP A 14 -4.09 13.53 -7.54
C ASP A 14 -4.68 12.23 -6.98
N LEU A 15 -4.91 12.17 -5.66
CA LEU A 15 -5.49 11.02 -4.99
C LEU A 15 -6.93 11.29 -4.57
N SER A 16 -7.79 10.31 -4.77
CA SER A 16 -9.13 10.30 -4.19
C SER A 16 -9.05 10.31 -2.66
N ASP A 17 -10.04 10.91 -1.99
CA ASP A 17 -10.17 10.89 -0.53
C ASP A 17 -9.98 9.49 0.07
N ARG A 18 -10.46 8.47 -0.65
CA ARG A 18 -10.32 7.09 -0.21
C ARG A 18 -8.90 6.56 -0.37
N ALA A 19 -8.20 6.90 -1.45
CA ALA A 19 -6.79 6.59 -1.61
C ALA A 19 -5.94 7.29 -0.55
N PHE A 20 -6.22 8.57 -0.26
CA PHE A 20 -5.55 9.30 0.81
C PHE A 20 -5.77 8.66 2.20
N ARG A 21 -7.00 8.27 2.54
CA ARG A 21 -7.25 7.55 3.82
C ARG A 21 -6.51 6.22 3.92
N VAL A 22 -6.44 5.45 2.82
CA VAL A 22 -5.68 4.20 2.77
C VAL A 22 -4.17 4.45 2.91
N LEU A 23 -3.67 5.53 2.30
CA LEU A 23 -2.28 5.97 2.48
C LEU A 23 -1.99 6.27 3.95
N CYS A 24 -2.85 7.06 4.62
CA CYS A 24 -2.70 7.36 6.04
C CYS A 24 -2.72 6.09 6.90
N GLU A 25 -3.64 5.16 6.63
CA GLU A 25 -3.69 3.87 7.34
C GLU A 25 -2.37 3.10 7.17
N LEU A 26 -1.87 2.94 5.94
CA LEU A 26 -0.61 2.26 5.68
C LEU A 26 0.59 2.94 6.36
N ALA A 27 0.55 4.27 6.52
CA ALA A 27 1.59 5.04 7.20
C ALA A 27 1.61 4.83 8.73
N THR A 28 0.56 4.24 9.31
CA THR A 28 0.56 3.85 10.74
C THR A 28 1.37 2.58 11.02
N HIS A 29 1.69 1.80 9.97
CA HIS A 29 2.47 0.58 10.08
C HIS A 29 3.97 0.90 9.93
N PRO A 30 4.87 0.08 10.52
CA PRO A 30 6.31 0.27 10.36
C PRO A 30 6.73 0.36 8.89
N ARG A 31 7.78 1.14 8.61
CA ARG A 31 8.36 1.23 7.26
C ARG A 31 8.69 -0.18 6.75
N ASN A 32 8.45 -0.42 5.45
CA ASN A 32 8.59 -1.73 4.79
C ASN A 32 7.68 -2.86 5.28
N HIS A 33 6.72 -2.61 6.16
CA HIS A 33 5.79 -3.64 6.61
C HIS A 33 4.71 -3.94 5.57
N TRP A 34 4.46 -5.23 5.31
CA TRP A 34 3.43 -5.70 4.39
C TRP A 34 2.12 -5.95 5.13
N VAL A 35 1.10 -5.16 4.83
CA VAL A 35 -0.24 -5.24 5.45
C VAL A 35 -1.22 -5.89 4.47
N ASP A 36 -2.01 -6.86 4.93
CA ASP A 36 -3.02 -7.49 4.06
C ASP A 36 -4.29 -6.64 3.93
N VAL A 37 -4.99 -6.80 2.81
CA VAL A 37 -6.22 -6.04 2.51
C VAL A 37 -7.28 -6.12 3.63
N PRO A 38 -7.54 -7.28 4.27
CA PRO A 38 -8.43 -7.34 5.43
C PRO A 38 -8.01 -6.45 6.59
N SER A 39 -6.72 -6.43 6.97
CA SER A 39 -6.25 -5.59 8.08
C SER A 39 -6.35 -4.10 7.76
N ILE A 40 -5.99 -3.68 6.54
CA ILE A 40 -6.17 -2.29 6.08
C ILE A 40 -7.65 -1.87 6.18
N ALA A 41 -8.55 -2.73 5.70
CA ALA A 41 -9.98 -2.45 5.75
C ALA A 41 -10.51 -2.39 7.19
N SER A 42 -9.98 -3.25 8.07
CA SER A 42 -10.31 -3.27 9.49
C SER A 42 -9.86 -1.98 10.20
N GLY A 43 -8.64 -1.50 9.95
CA GLY A 43 -8.14 -0.22 10.49
C GLY A 43 -9.03 0.97 10.09
N LEU A 44 -9.51 0.95 8.84
CA LEU A 44 -10.43 1.96 8.31
C LEU A 44 -11.91 1.71 8.64
N LYS A 45 -12.25 0.63 9.35
CA LYS A 45 -13.63 0.23 9.70
C LYS A 45 -14.56 0.11 8.48
N VAL A 46 -14.05 -0.43 7.37
CA VAL A 46 -14.78 -0.65 6.12
C VAL A 46 -14.68 -2.10 5.65
N LYS A 47 -15.48 -2.47 4.64
CA LYS A 47 -15.38 -3.80 4.02
C LYS A 47 -14.17 -3.90 3.08
N PRO A 48 -13.52 -5.08 2.96
CA PRO A 48 -12.33 -5.26 2.12
C PRO A 48 -12.46 -4.82 0.65
N HIS A 49 -13.65 -4.92 0.04
CA HIS A 49 -13.84 -4.47 -1.33
C HIS A 49 -13.80 -2.93 -1.47
N ALA A 50 -14.11 -2.19 -0.40
CA ALA A 50 -14.17 -0.73 -0.43
C ALA A 50 -12.78 -0.10 -0.64
N VAL A 51 -11.72 -0.76 -0.17
CA VAL A 51 -10.33 -0.26 -0.26
C VAL A 51 -9.61 -0.68 -1.54
N ARG A 52 -10.13 -1.64 -2.31
CA ARG A 52 -9.43 -2.20 -3.49
C ARG A 52 -9.13 -1.17 -4.58
N ARG A 53 -10.08 -0.28 -4.87
CA ARG A 53 -9.89 0.78 -5.89
C ARG A 53 -8.82 1.77 -5.43
N ALA A 54 -8.89 2.20 -4.18
CA ALA A 54 -7.90 3.08 -3.55
C ALA A 54 -6.49 2.48 -3.56
N LEU A 55 -6.35 1.18 -3.23
CA LEU A 55 -5.06 0.49 -3.30
C LEU A 55 -4.52 0.37 -4.74
N ALA A 56 -5.40 0.19 -5.73
CA ALA A 56 -5.01 0.18 -7.13
C ALA A 56 -4.52 1.56 -7.59
N GLU A 57 -5.15 2.63 -7.11
CA GLU A 57 -4.79 4.02 -7.36
C GLU A 57 -3.43 4.37 -6.76
N LEU A 58 -3.19 4.03 -5.48
CA LEU A 58 -1.88 4.21 -4.84
C LEU A 58 -0.77 3.46 -5.56
N ARG A 59 -1.05 2.26 -6.06
CA ARG A 59 -0.10 1.48 -6.86
C ARG A 59 0.16 2.14 -8.22
N ALA A 60 -0.88 2.66 -8.88
CA ALA A 60 -0.74 3.34 -10.17
C ALA A 60 0.08 4.63 -10.03
N ALA A 61 -0.06 5.32 -8.90
CA ALA A 61 0.73 6.50 -8.56
C ALA A 61 2.17 6.17 -8.11
N GLY A 62 2.50 4.91 -7.82
CA GLY A 62 3.83 4.49 -7.36
C GLY A 62 4.08 4.60 -5.86
N VAL A 63 3.04 4.93 -5.07
CA VAL A 63 3.12 5.12 -3.61
C VAL A 63 3.14 3.81 -2.84
N ALA A 64 2.50 2.77 -3.41
CA ALA A 64 2.36 1.49 -2.75
C ALA A 64 2.71 0.33 -3.67
N GLU A 65 3.37 -0.66 -3.11
CA GLU A 65 3.66 -1.93 -3.76
C GLU A 65 2.60 -2.97 -3.41
N ARG A 66 2.42 -3.96 -4.29
CA ARG A 66 1.50 -5.08 -4.09
C ARG A 66 2.25 -6.40 -4.16
N ASP A 67 2.02 -7.25 -3.17
CA ASP A 67 2.50 -8.63 -3.15
C ASP A 67 1.32 -9.58 -2.96
N ARG A 68 1.29 -10.70 -3.70
CA ARG A 68 0.25 -11.72 -3.60
C ARG A 68 0.90 -13.03 -3.16
N ARG A 69 0.69 -13.39 -1.91
CA ARG A 69 1.29 -14.59 -1.30
C ARG A 69 0.28 -15.71 -1.25
N PHE A 70 0.77 -16.92 -1.48
CA PHE A 70 0.01 -18.13 -1.17
C PHE A 70 0.14 -18.41 0.32
N ILE A 71 -0.99 -18.60 1.00
CA ILE A 71 -1.04 -18.85 2.42
C ILE A 71 -1.93 -20.06 2.70
N ARG A 72 -1.64 -20.76 3.80
CA ARG A 72 -2.49 -21.81 4.33
C ARG A 72 -3.05 -21.32 5.65
N ASP A 73 -4.37 -21.20 5.72
CA ASP A 73 -5.09 -20.69 6.88
C ASP A 73 -6.17 -21.72 7.24
N ASN A 74 -6.11 -22.29 8.45
CA ASN A 74 -7.00 -23.36 8.91
C ASN A 74 -7.18 -24.51 7.90
N GLY A 75 -6.08 -25.00 7.32
CA GLY A 75 -6.08 -26.09 6.34
C GLY A 75 -6.53 -25.69 4.92
N ARG A 76 -7.12 -24.50 4.74
CA ARG A 76 -7.52 -23.98 3.43
C ARG A 76 -6.42 -23.14 2.83
N ALA A 77 -6.01 -23.51 1.62
CA ALA A 77 -5.05 -22.75 0.85
C ALA A 77 -5.77 -21.58 0.14
N THR A 78 -5.24 -20.38 0.27
CA THR A 78 -5.78 -19.18 -0.37
C THR A 78 -4.68 -18.21 -0.75
N HIS A 79 -4.97 -17.30 -1.66
CA HIS A 79 -4.08 -16.18 -1.94
C HIS A 79 -4.47 -14.98 -1.08
N ARG A 80 -3.51 -14.42 -0.35
CA ARG A 80 -3.68 -13.17 0.39
C ARG A 80 -2.87 -12.08 -0.30
N THR A 81 -3.50 -10.92 -0.47
CA THR A 81 -2.88 -9.76 -1.11
C THR A 81 -2.43 -8.80 -0.02
N TYR A 82 -1.18 -8.37 -0.12
CA TYR A 82 -0.50 -7.48 0.79
C TYR A 82 -0.09 -6.21 0.05
N PHE A 83 -0.04 -5.11 0.80
CA PHE A 83 0.45 -3.83 0.34
C PHE A 83 1.44 -3.27 1.35
N ARG A 84 2.40 -2.50 0.86
CA ARG A 84 3.29 -1.67 1.67
C ARG A 84 3.49 -0.33 0.97
N LEU A 85 3.85 0.69 1.72
CA LEU A 85 4.34 1.93 1.12
C LEU A 85 5.69 1.68 0.46
N THR A 86 5.88 2.28 -0.71
CA THR A 86 7.20 2.34 -1.37
C THR A 86 8.12 3.13 -0.45
N ASN A 87 9.30 2.59 -0.16
CA ASN A 87 10.27 3.28 0.69
C ASN A 87 10.88 4.42 -0.12
N ASP A 88 10.45 5.65 0.14
CA ASP A 88 11.10 6.83 -0.42
C ASP A 88 12.43 7.02 0.33
N SER A 89 13.48 6.33 -0.13
CA SER A 89 14.84 6.60 0.31
C SER A 89 15.32 7.90 -0.36
N SER A 90 14.79 9.02 0.11
CA SER A 90 15.44 10.33 0.01
C SER A 90 15.55 10.93 1.40
N GLU A 91 16.29 10.23 2.27
CA GLU A 91 17.14 10.94 3.22
C GLU A 91 18.27 11.56 2.37
N ALA A 92 18.00 12.73 1.81
CA ALA A 92 19.06 13.63 1.39
C ALA A 92 19.85 13.95 2.66
N SER A 93 21.07 13.41 2.73
CA SER A 93 22.06 13.78 3.73
C SER A 93 22.19 15.30 3.79
N ALA A 94 22.01 15.87 4.98
CA ALA A 94 22.40 17.22 5.34
C ALA A 94 23.16 17.16 6.66
#